data_AF-A0A0A7LBN0-F1
#
_entry.id   AF-A0A0A7LBN0-F1
#
_cell.length_a   1.000
_cell.length_b   1.000
_cell.length_c   1.000
_cell.angle_alpha   90.00
_cell.angle_beta   90.00
_cell.angle_gamma   90.00
#
_symmetry.space_group_name_H-M   'P 1'
#
loop_
_entity.id
_entity.type
_entity.pdbx_description
1 polymer ?
#
loop_
_entity_poly.entity_id
_entity_poly.type
_entity_poly.pdbx_seq_one_letter_code
_entity_poly.pdbx_strand_id
1 'polypeptide(L)'
;MIDLPIWLVVTFLILAVFVPVALNMMGDLQDDSAVSAARAESEKIEDAVKRTYYSGAGSTDTVSISLSGGMCLLLGGGGSDSYCISIMHDDTVVEKNYLQRPSVKFLGDPLYVMGNRTLSIECVIVGGVYGVEVSVID
;
A
#
# COMPACT_ATOMS: atom_id res chain seq x y z
N MET A 1 24.23 53.58 10.58
CA MET A 1 22.89 52.99 10.85
C MET A 1 22.25 52.39 9.59
N ILE A 2 23.02 51.73 8.72
CA ILE A 2 22.53 51.10 7.46
C ILE A 2 22.59 49.56 7.53
N ASP A 3 23.21 48.98 8.57
CA ASP A 3 23.37 47.51 8.69
C ASP A 3 22.07 46.74 8.92
N LEU A 4 21.12 47.31 9.68
CA LEU A 4 19.86 46.64 10.03
C LEU A 4 18.97 46.34 8.80
N PRO A 5 18.75 47.27 7.84
CA PRO A 5 17.96 46.96 6.65
C PRO A 5 18.65 45.98 5.69
N ILE A 6 19.99 45.98 5.60
CA ILE A 6 20.72 45.05 4.73
C ILE A 6 20.63 43.62 5.27
N TRP A 7 20.80 43.43 6.58
CA TRP A 7 20.66 42.12 7.21
C TRP A 7 19.28 41.52 6.99
N LEU A 8 18.23 42.35 7.09
CA LEU A 8 16.86 41.91 6.89
C LEU A 8 16.62 41.45 5.45
N VAL A 9 17.15 42.19 4.47
CA VAL A 9 17.09 41.82 3.04
C VAL A 9 17.86 40.53 2.75
N VAL A 10 19.06 40.38 3.32
CA VAL A 10 19.87 39.16 3.17
C VAL A 10 19.17 37.96 3.79
N THR A 11 18.56 38.10 4.96
CA THR A 11 17.83 37.03 5.63
C THR A 11 16.60 36.62 4.80
N PHE A 12 15.87 37.59 4.23
CA PHE A 12 14.73 37.32 3.37
C PHE A 12 15.14 36.63 2.06
N LEU A 13 16.28 37.02 1.48
CA LEU A 13 16.83 36.38 0.29
C LEU A 13 17.21 34.92 0.57
N ILE A 14 17.85 34.65 1.71
CA ILE A 14 18.20 33.30 2.14
C ILE A 14 16.93 32.46 2.32
N LEU A 15 15.92 32.98 3.03
CA LEU A 15 14.65 32.28 3.22
C LEU A 15 13.95 32.00 1.87
N ALA A 16 13.96 32.95 0.94
CA ALA A 16 13.35 32.76 -0.38
C ALA A 16 14.00 31.63 -1.19
N VAL A 17 15.30 31.39 -1.02
CA VAL A 17 16.02 30.28 -1.68
C VAL A 17 15.79 28.96 -0.94
N PHE A 18 15.64 28.97 0.37
CA PHE A 18 15.45 27.75 1.18
C PHE A 18 14.02 27.19 1.14
N VAL A 19 12.99 28.04 0.98
CA VAL A 19 11.59 27.60 0.97
C VAL A 19 11.32 26.53 -0.11
N PRO A 20 11.72 26.70 -1.39
CA PRO A 20 11.50 25.67 -2.42
C PRO A 20 12.21 24.34 -2.10
N VAL A 21 13.42 24.40 -1.54
CA VAL A 21 14.19 23.20 -1.17
C VAL A 21 13.49 22.45 -0.04
N ALA A 22 13.03 23.18 0.98
CA ALA A 22 12.27 22.59 2.08
C ALA A 22 10.95 21.96 1.61
N LEU A 23 10.24 22.59 0.67
CA LEU A 23 9.00 22.05 0.10
C LEU A 23 9.25 20.74 -0.67
N ASN A 24 10.32 20.67 -1.48
CA ASN A 24 10.65 19.44 -2.21
C ASN A 24 11.01 18.30 -1.25
N MET A 25 11.87 18.55 -0.25
CA MET A 25 12.24 17.53 0.74
C MET A 25 11.02 17.05 1.55
N MET A 26 10.06 17.93 1.81
CA MET A 26 8.85 17.57 2.54
C MET A 26 7.88 16.73 1.69
N GLY A 27 7.83 16.98 0.38
CA GLY A 27 7.12 16.12 -0.58
C GLY A 27 7.70 14.71 -0.62
N ASP A 28 9.03 14.60 -0.76
CA ASP A 28 9.72 13.30 -0.79
C ASP A 28 9.48 12.50 0.51
N LEU A 29 9.55 13.18 1.67
CA LEU A 29 9.24 12.55 2.97
C LEU A 29 7.78 12.10 3.10
N GLN A 30 6.85 12.85 2.51
CA GLN A 30 5.43 12.51 2.54
C GLN A 30 5.15 11.25 1.71
N ASP A 31 5.76 11.15 0.52
CA ASP A 31 5.63 9.99 -0.36
C ASP A 31 6.26 8.75 0.27
N ASP A 32 7.48 8.86 0.82
CA ASP A 32 8.15 7.75 1.52
C ASP A 32 7.32 7.27 2.73
N SER A 33 6.74 8.21 3.48
CA SER A 33 5.87 7.87 4.61
C SER A 33 4.59 7.17 4.15
N ALA A 34 4.00 7.59 3.02
CA ALA A 34 2.79 6.98 2.48
C ALA A 34 3.06 5.56 1.94
N VAL A 35 4.21 5.33 1.28
CA VAL A 35 4.64 4.00 0.84
C VAL A 35 4.87 3.08 2.04
N SER A 36 5.54 3.57 3.08
CA SER A 36 5.78 2.81 4.32
C SER A 36 4.46 2.42 5.01
N ALA A 37 3.49 3.33 5.07
CA ALA A 37 2.16 3.01 5.59
C ALA A 37 1.43 1.97 4.72
N ALA A 38 1.46 2.12 3.40
CA ALA A 38 0.88 1.14 2.47
C ALA A 38 1.53 -0.24 2.59
N ARG A 39 2.84 -0.29 2.88
CA ARG A 39 3.56 -1.53 3.16
C ARG A 39 3.05 -2.21 4.42
N ALA A 40 2.90 -1.48 5.52
CA ALA A 40 2.34 -2.01 6.75
C ALA A 40 0.91 -2.54 6.56
N GLU A 41 0.08 -1.86 5.75
CA GLU A 41 -1.25 -2.36 5.39
C GLU A 41 -1.16 -3.63 4.51
N SER A 42 -0.23 -3.69 3.57
CA SER A 42 -0.01 -4.89 2.75
C SER A 42 0.40 -6.11 3.58
N GLU A 43 1.23 -5.91 4.61
CA GLU A 43 1.65 -6.98 5.54
C GLU A 43 0.46 -7.50 6.36
N LYS A 44 -0.45 -6.62 6.81
CA LYS A 44 -1.69 -7.04 7.49
C LYS A 44 -2.56 -7.94 6.61
N ILE A 45 -2.69 -7.61 5.33
CA ILE A 45 -3.44 -8.42 4.36
C ILE A 45 -2.73 -9.76 4.17
N GLU A 46 -1.41 -9.76 3.96
CA GLU A 46 -0.61 -10.97 3.81
C GLU A 46 -0.79 -11.91 5.02
N ASP A 47 -0.72 -11.37 6.24
CA ASP A 47 -0.90 -12.15 7.45
C ASP A 47 -2.32 -12.71 7.58
N ALA A 48 -3.35 -11.94 7.22
CA ALA A 48 -4.72 -12.43 7.21
C ALA A 48 -4.93 -13.53 6.17
N VAL A 49 -4.42 -13.34 4.96
CA VAL A 49 -4.43 -14.37 3.90
C VAL A 49 -3.76 -15.65 4.38
N LYS A 50 -2.58 -15.56 5.03
CA LYS A 50 -1.90 -16.73 5.61
C LYS A 50 -2.75 -17.40 6.69
N ARG A 51 -3.32 -16.63 7.63
CA ARG A 51 -4.16 -17.19 8.70
C ARG A 51 -5.38 -17.92 8.14
N THR A 52 -6.09 -17.28 7.21
CA THR A 52 -7.29 -17.84 6.57
C THR A 52 -6.93 -19.09 5.75
N TYR A 53 -5.83 -19.05 5.00
CA TYR A 53 -5.33 -20.20 4.26
C TYR A 53 -4.94 -21.37 5.19
N TYR A 54 -4.24 -21.12 6.30
CA TYR A 54 -3.88 -22.21 7.24
C TYR A 54 -5.07 -22.74 8.04
N SER A 55 -6.16 -21.96 8.16
CA SER A 55 -7.36 -22.36 8.89
C SER A 55 -8.25 -23.36 8.13
N GLY A 56 -8.04 -23.51 6.82
CA GLY A 56 -8.79 -24.48 6.00
C GLY A 56 -9.89 -23.85 5.15
N ALA A 57 -10.45 -24.66 4.23
CA ALA A 57 -11.54 -24.22 3.36
C ALA A 57 -12.80 -23.85 4.15
N GLY A 58 -13.48 -22.77 3.75
CA GLY A 58 -14.63 -22.19 4.45
C GLY A 58 -14.26 -21.29 5.63
N SER A 59 -12.97 -21.05 5.87
CA SER A 59 -12.53 -20.04 6.82
C SER A 59 -12.60 -18.65 6.18
N THR A 60 -13.06 -17.67 6.96
CA THR A 60 -13.14 -16.27 6.56
C THR A 60 -12.46 -15.41 7.61
N ASP A 61 -11.70 -14.40 7.18
CA ASP A 61 -11.14 -13.34 8.02
C ASP A 61 -11.48 -11.98 7.40
N THR A 62 -11.47 -10.93 8.21
CA THR A 62 -11.76 -9.57 7.77
C THR A 62 -10.63 -8.63 8.18
N VAL A 63 -10.15 -7.83 7.23
CA VAL A 63 -9.09 -6.85 7.47
C VAL A 63 -9.56 -5.47 7.01
N SER A 64 -9.50 -4.52 7.92
CA SER A 64 -9.69 -3.10 7.60
C SER A 64 -8.36 -2.48 7.22
N ILE A 65 -8.36 -1.79 6.09
CA ILE A 65 -7.21 -1.15 5.47
C ILE A 65 -7.43 0.35 5.46
N SER A 66 -6.36 1.11 5.72
CA SER A 66 -6.36 2.56 5.61
C SER A 66 -5.21 3.04 4.73
N LEU A 67 -5.49 3.31 3.46
CA LEU A 67 -4.52 3.89 2.52
C LEU A 67 -4.69 5.41 2.42
N SER A 68 -3.57 6.13 2.37
CA SER A 68 -3.53 7.59 2.23
C SER A 68 -2.58 8.00 1.10
N GLY A 69 -2.64 9.26 0.69
CA GLY A 69 -1.68 9.82 -0.29
C GLY A 69 -1.75 9.20 -1.68
N GLY A 70 -2.95 8.96 -2.22
CA GLY A 70 -3.11 8.43 -3.58
C GLY A 70 -2.68 6.97 -3.77
N MET A 71 -2.25 6.30 -2.71
CA MET A 71 -1.78 4.91 -2.76
C MET A 71 -2.92 3.93 -3.11
N CYS A 72 -2.57 2.92 -3.90
CA CYS A 72 -3.44 1.81 -4.26
C CYS A 72 -2.74 0.48 -4.04
N LEU A 73 -3.45 -0.50 -3.47
CA LEU A 73 -3.01 -1.88 -3.42
C LEU A 73 -3.72 -2.69 -4.50
N LEU A 74 -2.95 -3.37 -5.35
CA LEU A 74 -3.44 -4.37 -6.28
C LEU A 74 -3.22 -5.77 -5.69
N LEU A 75 -4.32 -6.44 -5.35
CA LEU A 75 -4.32 -7.82 -4.89
C LEU A 75 -4.51 -8.75 -6.10
N GLY A 76 -3.65 -9.74 -6.24
CA GLY A 76 -3.60 -10.61 -7.41
C GLY A 76 -2.73 -10.07 -8.55
N GLY A 77 -2.94 -10.55 -9.78
CA GLY A 77 -2.24 -10.06 -10.98
C GLY A 77 -0.80 -10.56 -11.18
N GLY A 78 -0.31 -11.49 -10.35
CA GLY A 78 1.03 -12.09 -10.48
C GLY A 78 1.17 -13.26 -11.46
N GLY A 79 0.05 -13.75 -12.00
CA GLY A 79 -0.03 -15.04 -12.72
C GLY A 79 -0.92 -16.05 -11.97
N SER A 80 -1.21 -17.19 -12.59
CA SER A 80 -2.22 -18.15 -12.12
C SER A 80 -1.88 -18.91 -10.83
N ASP A 81 -0.65 -18.80 -10.33
CA ASP A 81 -0.14 -19.72 -9.29
C ASP A 81 0.34 -19.06 -8.00
N SER A 82 0.39 -17.72 -7.90
CA SER A 82 0.86 -17.05 -6.68
C SER A 82 0.06 -15.79 -6.35
N TYR A 83 -0.31 -15.69 -5.06
CA TYR A 83 -0.90 -14.51 -4.48
C TYR A 83 0.15 -13.40 -4.46
N CYS A 84 -0.23 -12.24 -4.98
CA CYS A 84 0.64 -11.08 -5.11
C CYS A 84 -0.07 -9.84 -4.57
N ILE A 85 0.67 -8.98 -3.90
CA ILE A 85 0.24 -7.64 -3.50
C ILE A 85 1.18 -6.65 -4.15
N SER A 86 0.65 -5.77 -5.00
CA SER A 86 1.43 -4.68 -5.59
C SER A 86 1.02 -3.36 -4.95
N ILE A 87 1.99 -2.59 -4.48
CA ILE A 87 1.80 -1.22 -3.99
C ILE A 87 1.99 -0.28 -5.16
N MET A 88 0.99 0.54 -5.44
CA MET A 88 0.96 1.47 -6.56
C MET A 88 0.77 2.90 -6.07
N HIS A 89 1.45 3.82 -6.73
CA HIS A 89 1.32 5.26 -6.56
C HIS A 89 1.15 5.87 -7.96
N ASP A 90 0.08 6.64 -8.19
CA ASP A 90 -0.24 7.26 -9.48
C ASP A 90 -0.05 6.30 -10.69
N ASP A 91 -0.69 5.12 -10.61
CA ASP A 91 -0.67 4.08 -11.65
C ASP A 91 0.71 3.42 -11.90
N THR A 92 1.71 3.75 -11.09
CA THR A 92 3.04 3.15 -11.14
C THR A 92 3.21 2.14 -10.01
N VAL A 93 3.67 0.93 -10.33
CA VAL A 93 4.01 -0.08 -9.30
C VAL A 93 5.31 0.32 -8.61
N VAL A 94 5.21 0.68 -7.34
CA VAL A 94 6.34 1.05 -6.47
C VAL A 94 6.98 -0.19 -5.89
N GLU A 95 6.16 -1.15 -5.42
CA GLU A 95 6.63 -2.38 -4.80
C GLU A 95 5.70 -3.54 -5.16
N LYS A 96 6.25 -4.76 -5.23
CA LYS A 96 5.49 -5.97 -5.50
C LYS A 96 5.94 -7.09 -4.58
N ASN A 97 5.02 -7.60 -3.76
CA ASN A 97 5.26 -8.66 -2.80
C ASN A 97 4.51 -9.93 -3.22
N TYR A 98 5.22 -11.06 -3.26
CA TYR A 98 4.67 -12.35 -3.65
C TYR A 98 4.65 -13.30 -2.46
N LEU A 99 3.48 -13.85 -2.12
CA LEU A 99 3.36 -14.92 -1.14
C LEU A 99 3.86 -16.23 -1.76
N GLN A 100 5.15 -16.51 -1.57
CA GLN A 100 5.77 -17.76 -2.01
C GLN A 100 5.72 -18.86 -0.93
N ARG A 101 5.53 -18.49 0.35
CA ARG A 101 5.50 -19.42 1.48
C ARG A 101 4.41 -19.04 2.50
N PRO A 102 3.31 -19.80 2.59
CA PRO A 102 2.91 -20.86 1.65
C PRO A 102 2.64 -20.29 0.26
N SER A 103 2.71 -21.12 -0.79
CA SER A 103 2.30 -20.71 -2.14
C SER A 103 0.78 -20.63 -2.18
N VAL A 104 0.23 -19.52 -1.69
CA VAL A 104 -1.20 -19.26 -1.70
C VAL A 104 -1.60 -18.90 -3.13
N LYS A 105 -2.66 -19.52 -3.64
CA LYS A 105 -3.27 -19.12 -4.91
C LYS A 105 -4.31 -18.05 -4.67
N PHE A 106 -4.25 -16.97 -5.43
CA PHE A 106 -5.32 -16.00 -5.50
C PHE A 106 -6.40 -16.53 -6.45
N LEU A 107 -7.62 -16.67 -5.95
CA LEU A 107 -8.77 -17.12 -6.71
C LEU A 107 -9.72 -15.94 -6.88
N GLY A 108 -9.95 -15.53 -8.13
CA GLY A 108 -10.77 -14.36 -8.45
C GLY A 108 -10.04 -13.38 -9.37
N ASP A 109 -10.74 -12.30 -9.70
CA ASP A 109 -10.19 -11.21 -10.51
C ASP A 109 -9.30 -10.29 -9.66
N PRO A 110 -8.23 -9.70 -10.24
CA PRO A 110 -7.38 -8.76 -9.52
C PRO A 110 -8.20 -7.62 -8.91
N LEU A 111 -7.94 -7.32 -7.64
CA LEU A 111 -8.71 -6.35 -6.88
C LEU A 111 -7.86 -5.11 -6.57
N TYR A 112 -8.38 -3.95 -6.97
CA TYR A 112 -7.80 -2.65 -6.67
C TYR A 112 -8.42 -2.09 -5.40
N VAL A 113 -7.59 -1.82 -4.39
CA VAL A 113 -8.00 -1.29 -3.10
C VAL A 113 -7.41 0.11 -2.93
N MET A 114 -8.28 1.10 -2.67
CA MET A 114 -7.90 2.50 -2.48
C MET A 114 -8.65 3.08 -1.29
N GLY A 115 -8.01 3.99 -0.57
CA GLY A 115 -8.58 4.65 0.60
C GLY A 115 -8.82 3.71 1.77
N ASN A 116 -9.87 3.98 2.54
CA ASN A 116 -10.25 3.18 3.71
C ASN A 116 -11.31 2.16 3.31
N ARG A 117 -10.97 0.88 3.37
CA ARG A 117 -11.85 -0.22 2.97
C ARG A 117 -11.70 -1.41 3.90
N THR A 118 -12.77 -2.18 4.05
CA THR A 118 -12.71 -3.48 4.71
C THR A 118 -12.75 -4.58 3.66
N LEU A 119 -11.81 -5.51 3.77
CA LEU A 119 -11.72 -6.69 2.93
C LEU A 119 -12.22 -7.91 3.69
N SER A 120 -12.96 -8.75 2.99
CA SER A 120 -13.26 -10.12 3.39
C SER A 120 -12.33 -11.05 2.63
N ILE A 121 -11.64 -11.90 3.38
CA ILE A 121 -10.67 -12.86 2.87
C ILE A 121 -11.25 -14.23 3.19
N GLU A 122 -11.54 -15.03 2.17
CA GLU A 122 -12.12 -16.35 2.33
C GLU A 122 -11.23 -17.42 1.69
N CYS A 123 -11.02 -18.52 2.41
CA CYS A 123 -10.34 -19.68 1.86
C CYS A 123 -11.35 -20.60 1.17
N VAL A 124 -11.21 -20.80 -0.13
CA VAL A 124 -12.18 -21.50 -0.97
C VAL A 124 -11.53 -22.60 -1.80
N ILE A 125 -12.34 -23.59 -2.19
CA ILE A 125 -11.97 -24.62 -3.17
C ILE A 125 -12.84 -24.42 -4.41
N VAL A 126 -12.22 -23.92 -5.48
CA VAL A 126 -12.92 -23.69 -6.76
C VAL A 126 -12.32 -24.62 -7.81
N GLY A 127 -13.15 -25.49 -8.39
CA GLY A 127 -12.71 -26.42 -9.45
C GLY A 127 -11.58 -27.38 -9.03
N GLY A 128 -11.47 -27.71 -7.74
CA GLY A 128 -10.41 -28.56 -7.19
C GLY A 128 -9.11 -27.81 -6.85
N VAL A 129 -9.06 -26.49 -7.04
CA VAL A 129 -7.94 -25.64 -6.65
C VAL A 129 -8.21 -25.02 -5.29
N TYR A 130 -7.29 -25.19 -4.36
CA TYR A 130 -7.32 -24.59 -3.02
C TYR A 130 -6.61 -23.23 -3.04
N GLY A 131 -7.27 -22.19 -2.54
CA GLY A 131 -6.72 -20.83 -2.54
C GLY A 131 -7.57 -19.85 -1.74
N VAL A 132 -7.29 -18.57 -1.92
CA VAL A 132 -7.94 -17.48 -1.20
C VAL A 132 -8.59 -16.53 -2.19
N GLU A 133 -9.85 -16.22 -1.93
CA GLU A 133 -10.63 -15.19 -2.60
C GLU A 133 -10.71 -13.96 -1.69
N VAL A 134 -10.60 -12.77 -2.29
CA VAL A 134 -10.64 -11.51 -1.56
C VAL A 134 -11.71 -10.61 -2.17
N SER A 135 -12.60 -10.10 -1.35
CA SER A 135 -13.69 -9.22 -1.74
C SER A 135 -13.76 -7.99 -0.85
N VAL A 136 -14.29 -6.88 -1.37
CA VAL A 136 -14.54 -5.67 -0.57
C VAL A 136 -15.92 -5.78 0.06
N ILE A 137 -16.00 -5.52 1.36
CA ILE A 137 -17.24 -5.48 2.14
C ILE A 137 -17.36 -4.08 2.76
N ASP A 138 -17.93 -3.14 2.01
CA ASP A 138 -18.29 -1.81 2.53
C ASP A 138 -19.54 -1.86 3.42
#